data_AF-A0AAW9IB20-F1
#
_entry.id   AF-A0AAW9IB20-F1
#
_cell.length_a   1.000
_cell.length_b   1.000
_cell.length_c   1.000
_cell.angle_alpha   90.00
_cell.angle_beta   90.00
_cell.angle_gamma   90.00
#
_symmetry.space_group_name_H-M   'P 1'
#
loop_
_entity.id
_entity.type
_entity.pdbx_description
1 polymer ?
#
loop_
_entity_poly.entity_id
_entity_poly.type
_entity_poly.pdbx_seq_one_letter_code
_entity_poly.pdbx_strand_id
1 'polypeptide(L)'
;MVDTNYFLALFFIYLRVTAFFAITNVFFPNGTPKILKAMFSLIFSFALLGGIDYSNINSITSNYYLIIYMISEVTTGLVLGLISNIAFEVILMAGSLIDVHIGLSMVNTIDPNSKTSTTISGNLLH
;
A
#
# COMPACT_ATOMS: atom_id res chain seq x y z
N MET A 1 -12.61 5.60 31.52
CA MET A 1 -13.53 6.16 30.50
C MET A 1 -12.74 6.12 29.21
N VAL A 2 -13.23 5.50 28.14
CA VAL A 2 -12.46 5.47 26.88
C VAL A 2 -12.45 6.90 26.34
N ASP A 3 -11.30 7.57 26.36
CA ASP A 3 -11.22 8.95 25.91
C ASP A 3 -11.50 9.03 24.40
N THR A 4 -12.34 9.98 24.00
CA THR A 4 -12.72 10.22 22.60
C THR A 4 -11.50 10.38 21.69
N ASN A 5 -10.39 10.85 22.24
CA ASN A 5 -9.11 11.03 21.56
C ASN A 5 -8.51 9.71 21.07
N TYR A 6 -8.63 8.61 21.82
CA TYR A 6 -8.13 7.29 21.39
C TYR A 6 -8.90 6.78 20.16
N PHE A 7 -10.22 6.96 20.16
CA PHE A 7 -11.05 6.55 19.04
C PHE A 7 -10.75 7.36 17.77
N LEU A 8 -10.57 8.68 17.93
CA LEU A 8 -10.27 9.58 16.82
C LEU A 8 -8.87 9.31 16.24
N ALA A 9 -7.87 9.05 17.09
CA ALA A 9 -6.53 8.63 16.67
C ALA A 9 -6.58 7.35 15.83
N LEU A 10 -7.28 6.33 16.34
CA LEU A 10 -7.44 5.05 15.66
C LEU A 10 -8.09 5.25 14.28
N PHE A 11 -9.11 6.10 14.19
CA PHE A 11 -9.78 6.38 12.93
C PHE A 11 -8.85 7.01 11.88
N PHE A 12 -8.00 7.97 12.27
CA PHE A 12 -7.03 8.58 11.37
C PHE A 12 -5.94 7.60 10.91
N ILE A 13 -5.38 6.82 11.83
CA ILE A 13 -4.40 5.77 11.50
C ILE A 13 -5.01 4.76 10.54
N TYR A 14 -6.25 4.34 10.81
CA TYR A 14 -6.97 3.42 9.95
C TYR A 14 -7.14 3.98 8.54
N LEU A 15 -7.55 5.24 8.39
CA LEU A 15 -7.67 5.89 7.07
C LEU A 15 -6.35 5.87 6.30
N ARG A 16 -5.24 6.23 6.95
CA ARG A 16 -3.90 6.25 6.33
C ARG A 16 -3.45 4.87 5.87
N VAL A 17 -3.56 3.87 6.75
CA VAL A 17 -3.13 2.48 6.47
C VAL A 17 -4.00 1.88 5.36
N THR A 18 -5.30 2.16 5.37
CA THR A 18 -6.21 1.66 4.34
C THR A 18 -5.94 2.32 2.98
N ALA A 19 -5.64 3.63 2.96
CA ALA A 19 -5.23 4.34 1.75
C ALA A 19 -3.90 3.79 1.17
N PHE A 20 -2.94 3.48 2.04
CA PHE A 20 -1.67 2.86 1.65
C PHE A 20 -1.89 1.48 0.98
N PHE A 21 -2.60 0.57 1.66
CA PHE A 21 -2.87 -0.78 1.12
C PHE A 21 -3.82 -0.80 -0.08
N ALA A 22 -4.64 0.24 -0.28
CA ALA A 22 -5.49 0.36 -1.46
C ALA A 22 -4.67 0.56 -2.73
N ILE A 23 -3.57 1.31 -2.66
CA ILE A 23 -2.69 1.58 -3.81
C ILE A 23 -1.61 0.52 -3.96
N THR A 24 -0.99 0.08 -2.87
CA THR A 24 0.15 -0.84 -2.95
C THR A 24 -0.31 -2.23 -3.38
N ASN A 25 0.04 -2.62 -4.61
CA ASN A 25 -0.32 -3.93 -5.17
C ASN A 25 0.74 -5.00 -4.87
N VAL A 26 1.89 -4.60 -4.33
CA VAL A 26 3.02 -5.49 -4.05
C VAL A 26 2.71 -6.45 -2.90
N PHE A 27 2.16 -5.95 -1.80
CA PHE A 27 1.79 -6.80 -0.66
C PHE A 27 0.50 -7.61 -0.91
N PHE A 28 -0.35 -7.14 -1.82
CA PHE A 28 -1.65 -7.75 -2.10
C PHE A 28 -1.93 -7.76 -3.60
N PRO A 29 -1.61 -8.86 -4.31
CA PRO A 29 -1.85 -9.01 -5.73
C PRO A 29 -3.31 -8.73 -6.13
N ASN A 30 -3.50 -8.35 -7.40
CA ASN A 30 -4.80 -8.16 -8.05
C ASN A 30 -5.58 -9.49 -8.08
N GLY A 31 -6.35 -9.75 -7.03
CA GLY A 31 -7.09 -11.00 -6.84
C GLY A 31 -7.39 -11.31 -5.37
N THR A 32 -6.73 -10.61 -4.45
CA THR A 32 -7.02 -10.69 -3.02
C THR A 32 -8.40 -10.13 -2.67
N PRO A 33 -9.24 -10.85 -1.90
CA PRO A 33 -10.55 -10.37 -1.49
C PRO A 33 -10.47 -9.02 -0.78
N LYS A 34 -11.30 -8.05 -1.19
CA LYS A 34 -11.34 -6.70 -0.59
C LYS A 34 -11.59 -6.76 0.93
N ILE A 35 -12.34 -7.76 1.40
CA ILE A 35 -12.62 -7.99 2.82
C ILE A 35 -11.33 -8.25 3.61
N LEU A 36 -10.40 -9.02 3.04
CA LEU A 36 -9.16 -9.40 3.71
C LEU A 36 -8.21 -8.20 3.82
N LYS A 37 -8.14 -7.36 2.78
CA LYS A 37 -7.36 -6.11 2.80
C LYS A 37 -7.85 -5.17 3.93
N ALA A 38 -9.17 -5.03 4.08
CA ALA A 38 -9.76 -4.17 5.10
C ALA A 38 -9.58 -4.73 6.54
N MET A 39 -9.71 -6.05 6.72
CA MET A 39 -9.44 -6.65 8.04
C MET A 39 -7.97 -6.52 8.44
N PHE A 40 -7.05 -6.72 7.48
CA PHE A 40 -5.63 -6.57 7.72
C PHE A 40 -5.26 -5.11 8.06
N SER A 41 -5.82 -4.12 7.34
CA SER A 41 -5.58 -2.71 7.65
C SER A 41 -6.07 -2.32 9.05
N LEU A 42 -7.19 -2.90 9.49
CA LEU A 42 -7.73 -2.67 10.82
C LEU A 42 -6.81 -3.25 11.91
N ILE A 43 -6.36 -4.49 11.76
CA ILE A 43 -5.43 -5.13 12.71
C ILE A 43 -4.12 -4.33 12.79
N PHE A 44 -3.58 -3.92 11.64
CA PHE A 44 -2.35 -3.14 11.58
C PHE A 44 -2.51 -1.75 12.23
N SER A 45 -3.66 -1.10 12.03
CA SER A 45 -3.98 0.16 12.69
C SER A 45 -4.03 0.04 14.22
N PHE A 46 -4.54 -1.07 14.75
CA PHE A 46 -4.53 -1.32 16.20
C PHE A 46 -3.12 -1.52 16.74
N ALA A 47 -2.25 -2.21 16.00
CA ALA A 47 -0.85 -2.41 16.40
C ALA A 47 -0.06 -1.09 16.48
N LEU A 48 -0.33 -0.16 15.55
CA LEU A 48 0.33 1.15 15.50
C LEU A 48 -0.17 2.12 16.58
N LEU A 49 -1.32 1.84 17.20
CA LEU A 49 -1.94 2.74 18.17
C LEU A 49 -0.98 3.02 19.34
N GLY A 50 -0.34 2.00 19.92
CA GLY A 50 0.48 2.14 21.14
C GLY A 50 1.77 2.96 21.01
N GLY A 51 2.15 3.38 19.80
CA GLY A 51 3.37 4.17 19.56
C GLY A 51 3.14 5.67 19.35
N ILE A 52 1.90 6.16 19.46
CA ILE A 52 1.53 7.55 19.13
C ILE A 52 1.07 8.30 20.38
N ASP A 53 1.65 9.47 20.62
CA ASP A 53 1.20 10.38 21.66
C ASP A 53 -0.06 11.16 21.23
N TYR A 54 -1.17 10.99 21.98
CA TYR A 54 -2.49 11.52 21.63
C TYR A 54 -2.77 12.94 22.15
N SER A 55 -1.80 13.57 22.81
CA SER A 55 -1.96 14.87 23.46
C SER A 55 -2.33 15.99 22.47
N ASN A 56 -1.86 15.90 21.22
CA ASN A 56 -2.14 16.88 20.16
C ASN A 56 -3.53 16.75 19.51
N ILE A 57 -4.29 15.70 19.80
CA ILE A 57 -5.62 15.50 19.18
C ILE A 57 -6.68 16.34 19.89
N ASN A 58 -6.40 16.77 21.13
CA ASN A 58 -7.33 17.55 21.95
C ASN A 58 -7.54 18.99 21.44
N SER A 59 -6.70 19.48 20.52
CA SER A 59 -6.83 20.80 19.90
C SER A 59 -7.76 20.84 18.68
N ILE A 60 -8.30 19.69 18.25
CA ILE A 60 -9.23 19.62 17.12
C ILE A 60 -10.65 19.92 17.63
N THR A 61 -10.92 21.21 17.89
CA THR A 61 -12.22 21.65 18.44
C THR A 61 -13.26 21.96 17.35
N SER A 62 -12.85 22.12 16.09
CA SER A 62 -13.77 22.48 15.00
C SER A 62 -13.88 21.39 13.93
N ASN A 63 -15.11 21.14 13.47
CA ASN A 63 -15.43 20.14 12.44
C ASN A 63 -14.68 20.38 11.11
N TYR A 64 -14.37 21.64 10.79
CA TYR A 64 -13.60 22.00 9.60
C TYR A 64 -12.16 21.46 9.62
N TYR A 65 -11.46 21.59 10.76
CA TYR A 65 -10.10 21.06 10.90
C TYR A 65 -10.09 19.53 10.83
N LEU A 66 -11.12 18.88 11.37
CA LEU A 66 -11.22 17.42 11.34
C LEU A 66 -11.24 16.88 9.89
N ILE A 67 -11.98 17.53 8.99
CA ILE A 67 -12.02 17.16 7.56
C ILE A 67 -10.68 17.42 6.87
N ILE A 68 -10.01 18.55 7.17
CA ILE A 68 -8.68 18.84 6.61
C ILE A 68 -7.68 17.74 6.99
N TYR A 69 -7.71 17.29 8.26
CA TYR A 69 -6.81 16.26 8.76
C TYR A 69 -7.10 14.89 8.16
N MET A 70 -8.37 14.53 7.97
CA MET A 70 -8.72 13.29 7.25
C MET A 70 -8.12 13.29 5.84
N ILE A 71 -8.24 14.40 5.12
CA ILE A 71 -7.73 14.52 3.75
C ILE A 71 -6.20 14.46 3.73
N SER A 72 -5.52 15.05 4.72
CA SER A 72 -4.06 14.95 4.82
C SER A 72 -3.59 13.53 5.12
N GLU A 73 -4.29 12.79 5.99
CA GLU A 73 -3.92 11.39 6.28
C GLU A 73 -4.16 10.46 5.08
N VAL A 74 -5.26 10.65 4.35
CA VAL A 74 -5.50 9.90 3.11
C VAL A 74 -4.45 10.23 2.07
N THR A 75 -4.19 11.52 1.80
CA THR A 75 -3.20 11.92 0.77
C THR A 75 -1.80 11.43 1.09
N THR A 76 -1.35 11.53 2.35
CA THR A 76 -0.04 10.98 2.76
C THR A 76 0.01 9.46 2.63
N GLY A 77 -1.06 8.75 2.99
CA GLY A 77 -1.18 7.30 2.76
C GLY A 77 -1.08 6.92 1.29
N LEU A 78 -1.76 7.67 0.39
CA LEU A 78 -1.71 7.43 -1.05
C LEU A 78 -0.31 7.70 -1.64
N VAL A 79 0.34 8.79 -1.22
CA VAL A 79 1.71 9.14 -1.67
C VAL A 79 2.69 8.05 -1.28
N LEU A 80 2.64 7.56 -0.04
CA LEU A 80 3.48 6.45 0.41
C LEU A 80 3.23 5.17 -0.40
N GLY A 81 1.96 4.87 -0.71
CA GLY A 81 1.59 3.72 -1.52
C GLY A 81 2.16 3.79 -2.94
N LEU A 82 2.12 4.97 -3.56
CA LEU A 82 2.69 5.23 -4.89
C LEU A 82 4.21 5.07 -4.90
N ILE A 83 4.91 5.66 -3.92
CA ILE A 83 6.37 5.54 -3.81
C ILE A 83 6.78 4.07 -3.70
N SER A 84 6.06 3.28 -2.90
CA SER A 84 6.30 1.85 -2.78
C SER A 84 6.14 1.14 -4.13
N ASN A 85 5.04 1.37 -4.86
CA ASN A 85 4.83 0.73 -6.15
C ASN A 85 5.94 1.07 -7.16
N ILE A 86 6.34 2.35 -7.24
CA ILE A 86 7.42 2.79 -8.14
C ILE A 86 8.73 2.10 -7.79
N ALA A 87 9.06 1.95 -6.50
CA ALA A 87 10.29 1.28 -6.08
C ALA A 87 10.36 -0.17 -6.57
N PHE A 88 9.26 -0.91 -6.46
CA PHE A 88 9.20 -2.30 -6.96
C PHE A 88 9.18 -2.37 -8.49
N GLU A 89 8.49 -1.44 -9.16
CA GLU A 89 8.47 -1.36 -10.62
C GLU A 89 9.87 -1.10 -11.20
N VAL A 90 10.66 -0.24 -10.55
CA VAL A 90 12.07 0.01 -10.94
C VAL A 90 12.92 -1.26 -10.81
N ILE A 91 12.71 -2.07 -9.77
CA ILE A 91 13.43 -3.33 -9.58
C ILE A 91 13.04 -4.34 -10.67
N LEU A 92 11.74 -4.47 -10.99
CA LEU A 92 11.26 -5.33 -12.06
C LEU A 92 11.79 -4.88 -13.43
N MET A 93 11.80 -3.57 -13.69
CA MET A 93 12.37 -2.99 -14.90
C MET A 93 13.87 -3.30 -15.00
N ALA A 94 14.64 -3.11 -13.93
CA ALA A 94 16.06 -3.44 -13.90
C ALA A 94 16.32 -4.93 -14.19
N GLY A 95 15.53 -5.83 -13.60
CA GLY A 95 15.59 -7.26 -13.88
C GLY A 95 15.33 -7.58 -15.36
N SER A 96 14.29 -6.98 -15.95
CA SER A 96 13.99 -7.15 -17.38
C SER A 96 15.09 -6.62 -18.31
N LEU A 97 15.76 -5.54 -17.94
CA LEU A 97 16.91 -5.01 -18.71
C LEU A 97 18.10 -5.97 -18.66
N ILE A 98 18.38 -6.58 -17.49
CA ILE A 98 19.43 -7.59 -17.36
C ILE A 98 19.10 -8.83 -18.21
N ASP A 99 17.83 -9.28 -18.21
CA ASP A 99 17.38 -10.42 -19.04
C ASP A 99 17.61 -10.17 -20.54
N VAL A 100 17.43 -8.93 -21.01
CA VAL A 100 17.71 -8.52 -22.40
C VAL A 100 19.20 -8.60 -22.71
N HIS A 101 20.06 -8.12 -21.80
CA HIS A 101 21.50 -8.11 -22.02
C HIS A 101 22.15 -9.50 -21.98
N ILE A 102 21.60 -10.45 -21.19
CA ILE A 102 22.08 -11.85 -21.13
C ILE A 102 21.54 -12.69 -22.30
N GLY A 103 20.58 -12.17 -23.08
CA GLY A 103 19.98 -12.88 -24.21
C GLY A 103 18.84 -13.83 -23.83
N LEU A 104 18.37 -13.79 -22.58
CA LEU A 104 17.26 -14.60 -22.09
C LEU A 104 15.88 -14.12 -22.63
N SER A 105 15.81 -12.87 -23.14
CA SER A 105 14.59 -12.32 -23.76
C SER A 105 14.15 -13.03 -25.05
N MET A 106 14.99 -13.87 -25.68
CA MET A 106 14.62 -14.72 -26.82
C MET A 106 13.94 -16.04 -26.41
N VAL A 107 13.91 -16.38 -25.11
CA VAL A 107 13.19 -17.54 -24.56
C VAL A 107 11.84 -17.11 -23.98
N ASN A 108 11.24 -16.05 -24.53
CA ASN A 108 9.79 -15.90 -24.41
C ASN A 108 9.15 -16.95 -25.32
N THR A 109 9.01 -18.18 -24.82
CA THR A 109 8.06 -19.13 -25.39
C THR A 109 6.70 -18.49 -25.25
N ILE A 110 6.22 -17.92 -26.36
CA ILE A 110 4.85 -17.43 -26.51
C ILE A 110 3.94 -18.61 -26.20
N ASP A 111 3.31 -18.63 -25.02
CA ASP A 111 2.24 -19.58 -24.75
C ASP A 111 1.01 -19.11 -25.55
N PRO A 112 0.56 -19.88 -26.57
CA PRO A 112 -0.55 -19.48 -27.42
C PRO A 112 -1.90 -19.37 -26.69
N ASN A 113 -1.99 -19.78 -25.42
CA ASN A 113 -3.19 -19.60 -24.59
C ASN A 113 -3.15 -18.36 -23.67
N SER A 114 -1.98 -17.83 -23.34
CA SER A 114 -1.82 -16.67 -22.43
C SER A 114 -0.96 -15.61 -23.09
N LYS A 115 -1.59 -14.60 -23.68
CA LYS A 115 -0.97 -13.48 -24.42
C LYS A 115 -0.12 -12.54 -23.53
N THR A 116 0.73 -13.09 -22.66
CA THR A 116 1.60 -12.36 -21.73
C THR A 116 3.02 -12.87 -21.86
N SER A 117 3.90 -12.00 -22.33
CA SER A 117 5.32 -12.23 -22.53
C SER A 117 6.08 -11.99 -21.22
N THR A 118 6.10 -12.96 -20.31
CA THR A 118 6.88 -12.88 -19.06
C THR A 118 8.16 -13.69 -19.19
N THR A 119 9.32 -13.05 -18.99
CA THR A 119 10.61 -13.75 -18.89
C THR A 119 10.65 -14.63 -17.64
N ILE A 120 11.41 -15.72 -17.71
CA ILE A 120 11.51 -16.74 -16.65
C ILE A 120 11.93 -16.13 -15.30
N SER A 121 12.79 -15.11 -15.32
CA SER A 121 13.24 -14.35 -14.15
C SER A 121 12.11 -13.54 -13.49
N GLY A 122 11.17 -13.00 -14.27
CA GLY A 122 10.04 -12.21 -13.77
C GLY A 122 8.98 -13.04 -13.06
N ASN A 123 8.78 -14.30 -13.48
CA ASN A 123 7.85 -15.22 -12.82
C ASN A 123 8.41 -15.83 -11.51
N LEU A 124 9.72 -15.70 -11.28
CA LEU A 124 10.38 -16.19 -10.06
C LEU A 124 10.42 -15.12 -8.94
N LEU A 125 10.24 -13.85 -9.31
CA LEU A 125 10.19 -12.69 -8.41
C LEU A 125 8.76 -12.17 -8.15
N HIS A 126 7.76 -12.70 -8.86
CA HIS A 126 6.34 -12.53 -8.56
C HIS A 126 5.89 -13.59 -7.55
#